data_AF-A0A9Q3C6U9-F1
#
_entry.id   AF-A0A9Q3C6U9-F1
#
_cell.length_a   1.000
_cell.length_b   1.000
_cell.length_c   1.000
_cell.angle_alpha   90.00
_cell.angle_beta   90.00
_cell.angle_gamma   90.00
#
_symmetry.space_group_name_H-M   'P 1'
#
loop_
_entity.id
_entity.type
_entity.pdbx_description
1 polymer ?
#
loop_
_entity_poly.entity_id
_entity_poly.type
_entity_poly.pdbx_seq_one_letter_code
_entity_poly.pdbx_strand_id
1 'polypeptide(L)'
;MDFILISTPYFFRDPNEVRIDEAELDSLIMKEGGHVSLYIADFRSLVSRIGDWGERALIHHFRKGFTSRILDQFDSHPSRIEYIKHLMDITLDLDTRYHERQKEKGHFQEKNSEASKSSSSHPQYS
;
A
#
# COMPACT_ATOMS: atom_id res chain seq x y z
N MET A 1 -4.52 9.85 -56.37
CA MET A 1 -5.10 10.50 -55.18
C MET A 1 -6.30 9.68 -54.82
N ASP A 2 -6.26 8.98 -53.69
CA ASP A 2 -7.42 8.67 -52.84
C ASP A 2 -6.90 8.02 -51.55
N PHE A 3 -6.84 8.82 -50.49
CA PHE A 3 -6.56 8.38 -49.14
C PHE A 3 -7.86 7.85 -48.53
N ILE A 4 -7.93 6.56 -48.21
CA ILE A 4 -9.00 6.02 -47.37
C ILE A 4 -8.58 6.18 -45.91
N LEU A 5 -9.49 6.82 -45.17
CA LEU A 5 -9.39 7.35 -43.81
C LEU A 5 -8.77 6.40 -42.79
N ILE A 6 -7.82 6.97 -42.05
CA ILE A 6 -7.24 6.46 -40.82
C ILE A 6 -8.26 6.63 -39.69
N SER A 7 -8.13 5.77 -38.69
CA SER A 7 -8.51 5.99 -37.29
C SER A 7 -9.89 5.48 -36.90
N THR A 8 -9.89 4.25 -36.37
CA THR A 8 -10.85 3.83 -35.35
C THR A 8 -10.99 4.95 -34.31
N PRO A 9 -12.16 5.57 -34.13
CA PRO A 9 -12.33 6.49 -33.03
C PRO A 9 -12.32 5.64 -31.76
N TYR A 10 -11.40 5.99 -30.87
CA TYR A 10 -11.39 5.58 -29.47
C TYR A 10 -12.82 5.52 -28.97
N PHE A 11 -13.28 4.31 -28.67
CA PHE A 11 -14.53 4.05 -27.98
C PHE A 11 -14.45 4.80 -26.65
N PHE A 12 -15.10 5.96 -26.59
CA PHE A 12 -15.21 6.75 -25.37
C PHE A 12 -15.89 5.84 -24.36
N ARG A 13 -15.16 5.44 -23.31
CA ARG A 13 -15.68 4.60 -22.23
C ARG A 13 -16.98 5.21 -21.70
N ASP A 14 -17.95 4.39 -21.33
CA ASP A 14 -19.22 4.87 -20.80
C ASP A 14 -18.94 5.83 -19.61
N PRO A 15 -19.42 7.08 -19.66
CA PRO A 15 -19.22 8.06 -18.59
C PRO A 15 -19.64 7.55 -17.20
N ASN A 16 -20.61 6.64 -17.14
CA ASN A 16 -21.02 6.01 -15.89
C ASN A 16 -19.93 5.11 -15.30
N GLU A 17 -19.20 4.38 -16.15
CA GLU A 17 -18.11 3.52 -15.69
C GLU A 17 -16.93 4.32 -15.17
N VAL A 18 -16.59 5.43 -15.82
CA VAL A 18 -15.56 6.36 -15.35
C VAL A 18 -15.92 6.88 -13.96
N ARG A 19 -17.16 7.34 -13.77
CA ARG A 19 -17.66 7.83 -12.48
C ARG A 19 -17.63 6.76 -11.38
N ILE A 20 -17.90 5.50 -11.72
CA ILE A 20 -17.82 4.39 -10.76
C ILE A 20 -16.37 4.19 -10.30
N ASP A 21 -15.42 4.19 -11.24
CA ASP A 21 -14.01 4.01 -10.90
C ASP A 21 -13.43 5.17 -10.10
N GLU A 22 -13.82 6.41 -10.42
CA GLU A 22 -13.43 7.58 -9.64
C GLU A 22 -13.95 7.49 -8.19
N ALA A 23 -15.19 7.03 -8.01
CA ALA A 23 -15.76 6.79 -6.68
C ALA A 23 -15.05 5.65 -5.95
N GLU A 24 -14.68 4.57 -6.67
CA GLU A 24 -13.91 3.47 -6.12
C GLU A 24 -12.53 3.95 -5.65
N LEU A 25 -11.83 4.74 -6.48
CA LEU A 25 -10.55 5.36 -6.13
C LEU A 25 -10.66 6.29 -4.92
N ASP A 26 -11.73 7.10 -4.83
CA ASP A 26 -11.93 8.01 -3.70
C ASP A 26 -12.22 7.27 -2.37
N SER A 27 -12.79 6.05 -2.48
CA SER A 27 -13.05 5.15 -1.36
C SER A 27 -11.90 4.18 -1.05
N LEU A 28 -10.83 4.17 -1.86
CA LEU A 28 -9.75 3.21 -1.74
C LEU A 28 -8.91 3.50 -0.49
N ILE A 29 -8.98 2.61 0.49
CA ILE A 29 -8.26 2.70 1.76
C ILE A 29 -7.41 1.43 1.94
N MET A 30 -6.18 1.62 2.41
CA MET A 30 -5.31 0.51 2.79
C MET A 30 -5.87 -0.21 4.03
N LYS A 31 -5.92 -1.54 3.97
CA LYS A 31 -6.37 -2.35 5.12
C LYS A 31 -5.39 -2.23 6.29
N GLU A 32 -5.93 -2.18 7.50
CA GLU A 32 -5.13 -2.20 8.72
C GLU A 32 -4.33 -3.51 8.84
N GLY A 33 -3.02 -3.40 9.07
CA GLY A 33 -2.10 -4.55 9.05
C GLY A 33 -1.84 -5.16 7.66
N GLY A 34 -2.45 -4.61 6.61
CA GLY A 34 -2.21 -5.03 5.22
C GLY A 34 -0.89 -4.47 4.67
N HIS A 35 -0.41 -5.11 3.59
CA HIS A 35 0.79 -4.69 2.87
C HIS A 35 0.49 -3.54 1.91
N VAL A 36 1.41 -2.57 1.87
CA VAL A 36 1.33 -1.41 0.95
C VAL A 36 1.41 -1.85 -0.51
N SER A 37 2.12 -2.95 -0.81
CA SER A 37 2.23 -3.49 -2.17
C SER A 37 0.88 -3.86 -2.79
N LEU A 38 -0.05 -4.41 -1.99
CA LEU A 38 -1.40 -4.74 -2.45
C LEU A 38 -2.21 -3.48 -2.74
N TYR A 39 -2.15 -2.50 -1.84
CA TYR A 39 -2.78 -1.20 -2.03
C TYR A 39 -2.27 -0.47 -3.29
N ILE A 40 -0.96 -0.52 -3.55
CA ILE A 40 -0.36 0.04 -4.77
C ILE A 40 -0.90 -0.65 -6.02
N ALA A 41 -1.07 -1.98 -5.99
CA ALA A 41 -1.60 -2.74 -7.11
C ALA A 41 -3.05 -2.33 -7.43
N ASP A 42 -3.91 -2.25 -6.40
CA ASP A 42 -5.30 -1.82 -6.53
C ASP A 42 -5.39 -0.37 -7.06
N PHE A 43 -4.59 0.53 -6.49
CA PHE A 43 -4.52 1.93 -6.92
C PHE A 43 -4.11 2.06 -8.39
N ARG A 44 -3.06 1.35 -8.83
CA ARG A 44 -2.60 1.39 -10.22
C ARG A 44 -3.63 0.82 -11.19
N SER A 45 -4.32 -0.24 -10.79
CA SER A 45 -5.42 -0.81 -11.55
C SER A 45 -6.50 0.23 -11.79
N LEU A 46 -6.97 0.91 -10.74
CA LEU A 46 -7.97 1.97 -10.80
C LEU A 46 -7.54 3.15 -11.69
N VAL A 47 -6.35 3.68 -11.46
CA VAL A 47 -5.81 4.81 -12.25
C VAL A 47 -5.71 4.44 -13.73
N SER A 48 -5.30 3.21 -14.06
CA SER A 48 -5.24 2.74 -15.45
C SER A 48 -6.61 2.67 -16.12
N ARG A 49 -7.70 2.45 -15.37
CA ARG A 49 -9.06 2.40 -15.93
C ARG A 49 -9.66 3.80 -16.12
N ILE A 50 -9.30 4.75 -15.26
CA ILE A 50 -9.82 6.13 -15.34
C ILE A 50 -9.08 6.94 -16.41
N GLY A 51 -7.76 6.77 -16.53
CA GLY A 51 -6.95 7.46 -17.54
C GLY A 51 -6.17 8.64 -16.99
N ASP A 52 -6.15 9.75 -17.74
CA ASP A 52 -5.14 10.81 -17.60
C ASP A 52 -5.42 11.74 -16.40
N TRP A 53 -4.94 11.34 -15.23
CA TRP A 53 -4.98 12.13 -13.99
C TRP A 53 -3.68 12.90 -13.79
N GLY A 54 -3.80 14.15 -13.36
CA GLY A 54 -2.64 14.96 -12.99
C GLY A 54 -1.90 14.41 -11.78
N GLU A 55 -0.57 14.52 -11.78
CA GLU A 55 0.33 14.01 -10.72
C GLU A 55 -0.10 14.45 -9.31
N ARG A 56 -0.49 15.71 -9.15
CA ARG A 56 -0.92 16.27 -7.86
C ARG A 56 -2.19 15.61 -7.34
N ALA A 57 -3.11 15.26 -8.23
CA ALA A 57 -4.35 14.58 -7.88
C ALA A 57 -4.04 13.13 -7.48
N LEU A 58 -3.19 12.43 -8.23
CA LEU A 58 -2.73 11.08 -7.88
C LEU A 58 -2.08 11.04 -6.50
N ILE A 59 -1.17 11.98 -6.20
CA ILE A 59 -0.53 12.10 -4.88
C ILE A 59 -1.58 12.32 -3.79
N HIS A 60 -2.57 13.17 -4.02
CA HIS A 60 -3.62 13.45 -3.05
C HIS A 60 -4.45 12.20 -2.74
N HIS A 61 -4.96 11.51 -3.76
CA HIS A 61 -5.77 10.30 -3.57
C HIS A 61 -4.96 9.17 -2.92
N PHE A 62 -3.70 8.99 -3.31
CA PHE A 62 -2.85 7.96 -2.73
C PHE A 62 -2.60 8.20 -1.23
N ARG A 63 -2.33 9.46 -0.82
CA ARG A 63 -2.13 9.78 0.60
C ARG A 63 -3.41 9.65 1.44
N LYS A 64 -4.56 9.93 0.85
CA LYS A 64 -5.87 9.83 1.53
C LYS A 64 -6.16 8.42 2.01
N GLY A 65 -5.71 7.39 1.26
CA GLY A 65 -5.96 5.99 1.60
C GLY A 65 -4.99 5.38 2.61
N PHE A 66 -4.04 6.14 3.18
CA PHE A 66 -3.08 5.61 4.14
C PHE A 66 -3.70 5.29 5.49
N THR A 67 -3.18 4.25 6.14
CA THR A 67 -3.46 4.00 7.56
C THR A 67 -2.64 4.94 8.44
N SER A 68 -3.08 5.12 9.69
CA SER A 68 -2.38 5.94 10.70
C SER A 68 -0.91 5.54 10.85
N ARG A 69 -0.63 4.22 10.89
CA ARG A 69 0.74 3.68 10.95
C ARG A 69 1.66 4.26 9.87
N ILE A 70 1.17 4.33 8.63
CA ILE A 70 1.96 4.83 7.51
C ILE A 70 2.08 6.36 7.61
N LEU A 71 0.98 7.05 7.96
CA LEU A 71 1.00 8.51 8.14
C LEU A 71 2.02 8.95 9.19
N ASP A 72 2.05 8.30 10.35
CA ASP A 72 2.98 8.61 11.44
C ASP A 72 4.45 8.46 11.01
N GLN A 73 4.76 7.39 10.27
CA GLN A 73 6.11 7.16 9.75
C GLN A 73 6.46 8.13 8.63
N PHE A 74 5.49 8.44 7.78
CA PHE A 74 5.67 9.32 6.64
C PHE A 74 5.87 10.78 7.07
N ASP A 75 5.16 11.25 8.10
CA ASP A 75 5.32 12.61 8.65
C ASP A 75 6.72 12.83 9.26
N SER A 76 7.38 11.76 9.71
CA SER A 76 8.77 11.80 10.15
C SER A 76 9.79 11.85 9.00
N HIS A 77 9.35 11.63 7.75
CA HIS A 77 10.22 11.58 6.58
C HIS A 77 10.49 12.99 6.03
N PRO A 78 11.76 13.44 5.93
CA PRO A 78 12.10 14.82 5.58
C PRO A 78 11.97 15.16 4.09
N SER A 79 11.34 14.31 3.28
CA SER A 79 11.41 14.40 1.82
C SER A 79 10.19 15.08 1.23
N ARG A 80 10.43 16.10 0.38
CA ARG A 80 9.38 16.66 -0.47
C ARG A 80 9.04 15.65 -1.56
N ILE A 81 7.75 15.34 -1.67
CA ILE A 81 7.24 14.38 -2.64
C ILE A 81 6.63 15.14 -3.81
N GLU A 82 7.31 15.06 -4.96
CA GLU A 82 6.90 15.72 -6.20
C GLU A 82 6.30 14.73 -7.21
N TYR A 83 6.55 13.44 -7.03
CA TYR A 83 6.12 12.38 -7.94
C TYR A 83 5.43 11.22 -7.20
N ILE A 84 4.34 10.69 -7.75
CA ILE A 84 3.57 9.55 -7.25
C ILE A 84 4.45 8.30 -7.14
N LYS A 85 5.35 8.09 -8.10
CA LYS A 85 6.30 6.98 -8.05
C LYS A 85 7.20 7.07 -6.82
N HIS A 86 7.72 8.26 -6.53
CA HIS A 86 8.57 8.48 -5.36
C HIS A 86 7.79 8.25 -4.05
N LEU A 87 6.52 8.67 -4.00
CA LEU A 87 5.62 8.38 -2.89
C LEU A 87 5.43 6.88 -2.68
N MET A 88 5.13 6.14 -3.74
CA MET A 88 4.95 4.69 -3.70
C MET A 88 6.23 3.97 -3.22
N ASP A 89 7.39 4.39 -3.73
CA ASP A 89 8.69 3.79 -3.39
C ASP A 89 9.00 3.99 -1.88
N ILE A 90 8.81 5.21 -1.34
CA ILE A 90 9.00 5.49 0.10
C ILE A 90 8.03 4.68 0.96
N THR A 91 6.75 4.66 0.58
CA THR A 91 5.71 4.00 1.39
C THR A 91 5.94 2.49 1.45
N LEU A 92 6.44 1.89 0.36
CA LEU A 92 6.78 0.47 0.29
C LEU A 92 8.00 0.12 1.16
N ASP A 93 9.03 0.97 1.19
CA ASP A 93 10.20 0.79 2.05
C ASP A 93 9.82 0.86 3.55
N LEU A 94 8.97 1.83 3.93
CA LEU A 94 8.44 1.94 5.28
C LEU A 94 7.66 0.68 5.72
N ASP A 95 6.78 0.18 4.86
CA ASP A 95 6.00 -1.02 5.13
C ASP A 95 6.88 -2.27 5.28
N THR A 96 7.86 -2.43 4.38
CA THR A 96 8.79 -3.56 4.40
C THR A 96 9.55 -3.60 5.73
N ARG A 97 10.15 -2.47 6.14
CA ARG A 97 10.86 -2.35 7.42
C ARG A 97 9.98 -2.63 8.62
N TYR A 98 8.71 -2.20 8.58
CA TYR A 98 7.76 -2.49 9.64
C TYR A 98 7.52 -3.99 9.76
N HIS A 99 7.22 -4.68 8.65
CA HIS A 99 6.91 -6.10 8.67
C HIS A 99 8.12 -6.96 9.07
N GLU A 100 9.33 -6.58 8.66
CA GLU A 100 10.57 -7.21 9.11
C GLU A 100 10.73 -7.09 10.64
N ARG A 101 10.53 -5.89 11.18
CA ARG A 101 10.61 -5.65 12.64
C ARG A 101 9.54 -6.44 13.42
N GLN A 102 8.34 -6.62 12.87
CA GLN A 102 7.31 -7.45 13.52
C GLN A 102 7.68 -8.94 13.54
N LYS A 103 8.30 -9.45 12.46
CA LYS A 103 8.79 -10.84 12.42
C LYS A 103 9.87 -11.10 13.48
N GLU A 104 10.81 -10.17 13.65
CA GLU A 104 11.85 -10.28 14.69
C GLU A 104 11.26 -10.33 16.10
N LYS A 105 10.26 -9.48 16.39
CA LYS A 105 9.57 -9.48 17.69
C LYS A 105 8.84 -10.79 17.98
N GLY A 106 8.20 -11.39 16.97
CA GLY A 106 7.57 -12.71 17.08
C GLY A 106 8.57 -13.80 17.44
N HIS A 107 9.71 -13.84 16.76
CA HIS A 107 10.77 -14.82 17.02
C HIS A 107 11.43 -14.66 18.41
N PHE A 108 11.47 -13.44 18.96
CA PHE A 108 12.01 -13.20 20.30
C PHE A 108 11.05 -13.67 21.41
N GLN A 109 9.74 -13.61 21.18
CA GLN A 109 8.74 -14.12 22.13
C GLN A 109 8.65 -15.65 22.16
N GLU A 110 8.77 -16.33 21.02
CA GLU A 110 8.80 -17.81 20.98
C GLU A 110 10.00 -18.36 21.76
N LYS A 111 11.21 -17.80 21.56
CA LYS A 111 12.42 -18.27 22.25
C LYS A 111 12.37 -18.09 23.77
N ASN A 112 11.72 -17.03 24.27
CA ASN A 112 11.57 -16.81 25.71
C ASN A 112 10.48 -17.69 26.34
N SER A 113 9.49 -18.12 25.56
CA SER A 113 8.41 -19.01 26.02
C SER A 113 8.89 -20.45 26.19
N GLU A 114 9.92 -20.85 25.44
CA GLU A 114 10.49 -22.19 25.47
C GLU A 114 11.56 -22.36 26.57
N ALA A 115 12.33 -21.32 26.87
CA ALA A 115 13.31 -21.31 27.96
C ALA A 115 12.66 -21.33 29.37
N SER A 116 11.38 -20.97 29.48
CA SER A 116 10.67 -20.90 30.78
C SER A 116 10.01 -22.22 31.21
N LYS A 117 10.07 -23.28 30.38
CA LYS A 117 9.47 -24.59 30.70
C LYS A 117 10.45 -25.65 31.22
N SER A 118 11.75 -25.36 31.29
CA SER A 118 12.77 -26.36 31.65
C SER A 118 13.33 -26.27 33.08
N SER A 119 12.77 -25.44 33.97
CA SER A 119 13.22 -25.36 35.37
C SER A 119 12.13 -25.75 36.37
N SER A 120 11.62 -26.98 36.29
CA SER A 120 10.90 -27.59 37.41
C SER A 120 11.17 -29.09 37.44
N SER A 121 12.28 -29.47 38.06
CA SER A 121 12.52 -30.84 38.52
C SER A 121 13.41 -30.73 39.76
N HIS A 122 12.79 -30.46 40.90
CA HIS A 122 13.41 -30.58 42.21
C HIS A 122 13.16 -32.01 42.72
N PRO A 123 14.16 -32.89 42.84
CA PRO A 123 13.95 -34.18 43.46
C PRO A 123 13.90 -34.00 44.99
N GLN A 124 12.73 -34.18 45.59
CA GLN A 124 12.60 -34.33 47.04
C GLN A 124 13.15 -35.69 47.46
N TYR A 125 14.22 -35.69 48.25
CA TYR A 125 14.60 -36.80 49.11
C TYR A 125 14.04 -36.55 50.52
N SER A 126 13.19 -37.46 51.01
CA SER A 126 13.15 -37.98 52.39
C SER A 126 12.15 -39.12 52.47
#